data_AF-A0A9X1Y474-F1
#
_entry.id   AF-A0A9X1Y474-F1
#
_cell.length_a   1.000
_cell.length_b   1.000
_cell.length_c   1.000
_cell.angle_alpha   90.00
_cell.angle_beta   90.00
_cell.angle_gamma   90.00
#
_symmetry.space_group_name_H-M   'P 1'
#
loop_
_entity.id
_entity.type
_entity.pdbx_description
1 polymer ?
#
loop_
_entity_poly.entity_id
_entity_poly.type
_entity_poly.pdbx_seq_one_letter_code
_entity_poly.pdbx_strand_id
1 'polypeptide(L)'
;MKKEDIKRFMPVAIFATFLMILYNVYAFNQKHWEIHTVIFPALRPLFASLILGGFPVIVLWIFRFTYRKFWVYLLTNIILDFMFAVFPVHFIFQDVLGIYTLINIASWERWLLFVAEAVIIYGYFKWQDQIYRA
;
A
#
# COMPACT_ATOMS: atom_id res chain seq x y z
N MET A 1 17.35 5.13 -7.99
CA MET A 1 17.72 4.77 -6.59
C MET A 1 19.06 4.04 -6.60
N LYS A 2 19.98 4.28 -5.65
CA LYS A 2 21.26 3.55 -5.58
C LYS A 2 21.03 2.12 -5.06
N LYS A 3 21.92 1.17 -5.39
CA LYS A 3 21.79 -0.24 -4.97
C LYS A 3 21.72 -0.40 -3.44
N GLU A 4 22.48 0.40 -2.70
CA GLU A 4 22.49 0.40 -1.23
C GLU A 4 21.15 0.85 -0.63
N ASP A 5 20.55 1.90 -1.19
CA ASP A 5 19.22 2.36 -0.80
C ASP A 5 18.16 1.26 -1.03
N ILE A 6 18.24 0.56 -2.17
CA ILE A 6 17.32 -0.55 -2.48
C ILE A 6 17.48 -1.66 -1.44
N LYS A 7 18.70 -2.09 -1.12
CA LYS A 7 18.96 -3.15 -0.13
C LYS A 7 18.46 -2.78 1.27
N ARG A 8 18.52 -1.50 1.63
CA ARG A 8 18.04 -0.99 2.93
C ARG A 8 16.51 -0.94 2.99
N PHE A 9 15.82 -0.53 1.92
CA PHE A 9 14.36 -0.38 1.95
C PHE A 9 13.60 -1.61 1.46
N MET A 10 14.26 -2.57 0.81
CA MET A 10 13.63 -3.78 0.28
C MET A 10 12.88 -4.61 1.34
N PRO A 11 13.42 -4.87 2.55
CA PRO A 11 12.68 -5.65 3.54
C PRO A 11 11.41 -4.93 4.02
N VAL A 12 11.46 -3.59 4.16
CA VAL A 12 10.27 -2.77 4.45
C VAL A 12 9.22 -2.89 3.35
N ALA A 13 9.65 -2.80 2.09
CA ALA A 13 8.74 -2.89 0.94
C ALA A 13 8.08 -4.28 0.85
N ILE A 14 8.84 -5.35 1.13
CA ILE A 14 8.30 -6.71 1.20
C ILE A 14 7.30 -6.84 2.35
N PHE A 15 7.64 -6.32 3.53
CA PHE A 15 6.76 -6.34 4.70
C PHE A 15 5.46 -5.57 4.45
N ALA A 16 5.54 -4.37 3.88
CA ALA A 16 4.38 -3.58 3.47
C ALA A 16 3.52 -4.36 2.46
N THR A 17 4.13 -4.95 1.45
CA THR A 17 3.41 -5.74 0.44
C THR A 17 2.68 -6.92 1.06
N PHE A 18 3.31 -7.58 2.05
CA PHE A 18 2.70 -8.67 2.79
C PHE A 18 1.50 -8.22 3.64
N LEU A 19 1.61 -7.09 4.35
CA LEU A 19 0.49 -6.52 5.10
C LEU A 19 -0.69 -6.18 4.18
N MET A 20 -0.40 -5.56 3.03
CA MET A 20 -1.41 -5.23 2.03
C MET A 20 -2.08 -6.48 1.45
N ILE A 21 -1.33 -7.58 1.24
CA ILE A 21 -1.89 -8.88 0.86
C ILE A 21 -2.86 -9.40 1.93
N LEU A 22 -2.47 -9.37 3.20
CA LEU A 22 -3.33 -9.82 4.31
C LEU A 22 -4.63 -9.00 4.37
N TYR A 23 -4.52 -7.68 4.21
CA TYR A 23 -5.68 -6.79 4.14
C TYR A 23 -6.60 -7.18 2.98
N ASN A 24 -6.06 -7.47 1.80
CA ASN A 24 -6.88 -7.83 0.63
C ASN A 24 -7.59 -9.19 0.81
N VAL A 25 -6.93 -10.18 1.42
CA VAL A 25 -7.57 -11.46 1.75
C VAL A 25 -8.73 -11.25 2.74
N TYR A 26 -8.53 -10.43 3.76
CA TYR A 26 -9.61 -10.08 4.70
C TYR A 26 -10.76 -9.34 3.99
N ALA A 27 -10.42 -8.33 3.18
CA ALA A 27 -11.38 -7.54 2.43
C ALA A 27 -12.19 -8.37 1.43
N PHE A 28 -11.58 -9.36 0.79
CA PHE A 28 -12.26 -10.31 -0.08
C PHE A 28 -13.29 -11.14 0.69
N ASN A 29 -12.93 -11.67 1.86
CA ASN A 29 -13.85 -12.45 2.69
C ASN A 29 -15.04 -11.63 3.19
N GLN A 30 -14.84 -10.33 3.45
CA GLN A 30 -15.89 -9.39 3.87
C GLN A 30 -16.65 -8.77 2.68
N LYS A 31 -16.27 -9.09 1.44
CA LYS A 31 -16.83 -8.49 0.21
C LYS A 31 -16.76 -6.96 0.20
N HIS A 32 -15.63 -6.40 0.66
CA HIS A 32 -15.40 -4.96 0.65
C HIS A 32 -15.45 -4.36 -0.75
N TRP A 33 -15.00 -5.12 -1.75
CA TRP A 33 -15.06 -4.72 -3.16
C TRP A 33 -15.25 -5.93 -4.05
N GLU A 34 -15.70 -5.67 -5.27
CA GLU A 34 -15.74 -6.63 -6.36
C GLU A 34 -14.78 -6.16 -7.47
N ILE A 35 -13.92 -7.06 -7.92
CA ILE A 35 -12.89 -6.77 -8.93
C ILE A 35 -13.37 -7.29 -10.27
N HIS A 36 -13.62 -6.38 -11.22
CA HIS A 36 -14.13 -6.72 -12.54
C HIS A 36 -13.00 -7.15 -13.48
N THR A 37 -11.88 -6.42 -13.47
CA THR A 37 -10.73 -6.69 -14.35
C THR A 37 -9.58 -7.32 -13.59
N VAL A 38 -9.11 -8.49 -14.04
CA VAL A 38 -7.93 -9.17 -13.48
C VAL A 38 -7.04 -9.71 -14.58
N ILE A 39 -5.73 -9.53 -14.43
CA ILE A 39 -4.74 -10.10 -15.36
C ILE A 39 -4.59 -11.61 -15.10
N PHE A 40 -4.61 -12.02 -13.82
CA PHE A 40 -4.52 -13.42 -13.40
C PHE A 40 -5.78 -13.80 -12.60
N PRO A 41 -6.73 -14.57 -13.17
CA PRO A 41 -7.98 -14.93 -12.50
C PRO A 41 -7.79 -15.64 -11.15
N ALA A 42 -6.77 -16.51 -11.04
CA ALA A 42 -6.45 -17.23 -9.81
C ALA A 42 -6.01 -16.30 -8.66
N LEU A 43 -5.52 -15.09 -8.98
CA LEU A 43 -5.05 -14.10 -8.00
C LEU A 43 -6.04 -12.94 -7.81
N ARG A 44 -7.28 -13.09 -8.28
CA ARG A 44 -8.34 -12.07 -8.15
C ARG A 44 -8.51 -11.58 -6.70
N PRO A 45 -8.55 -12.43 -5.66
CA PRO A 45 -8.70 -11.96 -4.27
C PRO A 45 -7.59 -11.01 -3.80
N LEU A 46 -6.42 -11.07 -4.44
CA LEU A 46 -5.22 -10.37 -4.02
C LEU A 46 -4.99 -9.06 -4.77
N PHE A 47 -5.79 -8.75 -5.79
CA PHE A 47 -5.53 -7.60 -6.68
C PHE A 47 -4.04 -7.56 -7.13
N ALA A 48 -3.49 -8.74 -7.44
CA ALA A 48 -2.05 -9.00 -7.38
C ALA A 48 -1.21 -8.12 -8.32
N SER A 49 -1.78 -7.69 -9.45
CA SER A 49 -1.07 -6.84 -10.41
C SER A 49 -0.65 -5.49 -9.84
N LEU A 50 -1.50 -4.87 -9.01
CA LEU A 50 -1.16 -3.61 -8.37
C LEU A 50 -0.26 -3.84 -7.15
N ILE A 51 -0.59 -4.86 -6.35
CA ILE A 51 0.06 -5.10 -5.05
C ILE A 51 1.46 -5.72 -5.20
N LEU A 52 1.64 -6.69 -6.09
CA LEU A 52 2.98 -7.28 -6.32
C LEU A 52 3.82 -6.46 -7.32
N GLY A 53 3.18 -5.63 -8.13
CA GLY A 53 3.84 -4.80 -9.14
C GLY A 53 4.19 -3.41 -8.62
N GLY A 54 3.19 -2.52 -8.63
CA GLY A 54 3.40 -1.08 -8.39
C GLY A 54 3.62 -0.72 -6.92
N PHE A 55 2.92 -1.39 -6.00
CA PHE A 55 2.93 -1.04 -4.58
C PHE A 55 4.33 -1.10 -3.92
N PRO A 56 5.13 -2.18 -4.02
CA PRO A 56 6.47 -2.21 -3.44
C PRO A 56 7.37 -1.12 -4.00
N VAL A 57 7.22 -0.78 -5.29
CA VAL A 57 7.97 0.32 -5.91
C VAL A 57 7.59 1.65 -5.28
N ILE A 58 6.29 1.92 -5.12
CA ILE A 58 5.79 3.14 -4.46
C ILE A 58 6.34 3.24 -3.03
N VAL A 59 6.28 2.16 -2.24
CA VAL A 59 6.82 2.12 -0.87
C VAL A 59 8.30 2.47 -0.85
N LEU A 60 9.11 1.89 -1.75
CA LEU A 60 10.54 2.20 -1.85
C LEU A 60 10.80 3.70 -2.09
N TRP A 61 10.03 4.33 -2.99
CA TRP A 61 10.15 5.76 -3.29
C TRP A 61 9.71 6.63 -2.12
N ILE A 62 8.60 6.31 -1.46
CA ILE A 62 8.14 7.03 -0.26
C ILE A 62 9.25 7.00 0.79
N PHE A 63 9.74 5.81 1.14
CA PHE A 63 10.81 5.69 2.12
C PHE A 63 12.05 6.46 1.68
N ARG A 64 12.47 6.36 0.42
CA ARG A 64 13.67 7.08 -0.07
C ARG A 64 13.62 8.59 0.18
N PHE A 65 12.43 9.20 0.10
CA PHE A 65 12.26 10.64 0.28
C PHE A 65 11.94 11.05 1.72
N THR A 66 11.28 10.20 2.50
CA THR A 66 10.68 10.62 3.77
C THR A 66 11.21 9.91 5.01
N TYR A 67 12.00 8.82 4.87
CA TYR A 67 12.39 7.93 5.98
C TYR A 67 13.01 8.63 7.20
N ARG A 68 13.73 9.74 6.99
CA ARG A 68 14.47 10.45 8.04
C ARG A 68 13.57 11.14 9.07
N LYS A 69 12.37 11.55 8.67
CA LYS A 69 11.45 12.33 9.53
C LYS A 69 10.09 11.65 9.55
N PHE A 70 9.71 11.11 10.72
CA PHE A 70 8.44 10.40 10.90
C PHE A 70 7.24 11.22 10.41
N TRP A 71 7.13 12.49 10.81
CA TRP A 71 6.01 13.34 10.41
C TRP A 71 5.94 13.61 8.91
N VAL A 72 7.08 13.70 8.22
CA VAL A 72 7.11 13.85 6.76
C VAL A 72 6.67 12.55 6.10
N TYR A 73 7.14 11.41 6.61
CA TYR A 73 6.67 10.10 6.15
C TYR A 73 5.16 9.93 6.33
N LEU A 74 4.66 10.25 7.52
CA LEU A 74 3.26 10.05 7.86
C LEU A 74 2.37 10.95 7.01
N LEU A 75 2.70 12.24 6.87
CA LEU A 75 1.94 13.17 6.05
C LEU A 75 1.93 12.75 4.57
N THR A 76 3.08 12.30 4.04
CA THR A 76 3.16 11.80 2.66
C THR A 76 2.29 10.56 2.46
N ASN A 77 2.30 9.61 3.41
CA ASN A 77 1.41 8.43 3.31
C ASN A 77 -0.05 8.83 3.42
N ILE A 78 -0.43 9.66 4.41
CA ILE A 78 -1.81 10.14 4.55
C ILE A 78 -2.35 10.72 3.23
N ILE A 79 -1.55 11.54 2.53
CA ILE A 79 -1.93 12.13 1.24
C ILE A 79 -2.02 11.04 0.16
N LEU A 80 -1.02 10.18 0.02
CA LEU A 80 -1.01 9.14 -1.01
C LEU A 80 -2.12 8.10 -0.78
N ASP A 81 -2.30 7.65 0.45
CA ASP A 81 -3.38 6.76 0.87
C ASP A 81 -4.74 7.40 0.58
N PHE A 82 -4.89 8.72 0.81
CA PHE A 82 -6.11 9.44 0.44
C PHE A 82 -6.32 9.41 -1.07
N MET A 83 -5.25 9.61 -1.85
CA MET A 83 -5.32 9.54 -3.31
C MET A 83 -5.79 8.17 -3.80
N PHE A 84 -5.27 7.09 -3.22
CA PHE A 84 -5.61 5.71 -3.57
C PHE A 84 -6.96 5.23 -3.03
N ALA A 85 -7.35 5.67 -1.83
CA ALA A 85 -8.57 5.22 -1.17
C ALA A 85 -9.79 6.10 -1.46
N VAL A 86 -9.61 7.39 -1.79
CA VAL A 86 -10.69 8.37 -1.90
C VAL A 86 -10.68 9.12 -3.23
N PHE A 87 -9.66 9.94 -3.51
CA PHE A 87 -9.59 10.74 -4.73
C PHE A 87 -8.18 11.29 -4.96
N PRO A 88 -7.61 11.27 -6.19
CA PRO A 88 -8.27 11.01 -7.47
C PRO A 88 -8.12 9.57 -8.01
N VAL A 89 -7.17 8.79 -7.50
CA VAL A 89 -6.83 7.50 -8.09
C VAL A 89 -7.98 6.52 -7.94
N HIS A 90 -8.66 6.53 -6.79
CA HIS A 90 -9.86 5.73 -6.58
C HIS A 90 -10.94 6.01 -7.63
N PHE A 91 -11.28 7.29 -7.86
CA PHE A 91 -12.27 7.71 -8.86
C PHE A 91 -11.89 7.25 -10.27
N ILE A 92 -10.62 7.39 -10.66
CA ILE A 92 -10.15 6.92 -11.96
C ILE A 92 -10.32 5.39 -12.07
N PHE A 93 -9.96 4.65 -11.02
CA PHE A 93 -9.95 3.19 -11.09
C PHE A 93 -11.36 2.60 -11.05
N GLN A 94 -12.26 3.18 -10.26
CA GLN A 94 -13.64 2.72 -10.12
C GLN A 94 -14.55 3.30 -11.21
N ASP A 95 -14.65 4.63 -11.30
CA ASP A 95 -15.69 5.28 -12.10
C ASP A 95 -15.28 5.46 -13.58
N VAL A 96 -13.99 5.66 -13.86
CA VAL A 96 -13.50 5.85 -15.25
C VAL A 96 -13.11 4.54 -15.90
N LEU A 97 -12.38 3.68 -15.18
CA LEU A 97 -11.83 2.43 -15.72
C LEU A 97 -12.63 1.18 -15.36
N GLY A 98 -13.53 1.25 -14.37
CA GLY A 98 -14.36 0.09 -13.97
C GLY A 98 -13.57 -1.10 -13.44
N ILE A 99 -12.37 -0.88 -12.87
CA ILE A 99 -11.45 -1.94 -12.46
C ILE A 99 -12.01 -2.73 -11.26
N TYR A 100 -12.59 -2.01 -10.30
CA TYR A 100 -13.26 -2.58 -9.13
C TYR A 100 -14.38 -1.65 -8.67
N THR A 101 -15.31 -2.18 -7.88
CA THR A 101 -16.38 -1.41 -7.22
C THR A 101 -16.40 -1.71 -5.73
N LEU A 102 -16.41 -0.67 -4.89
CA LEU A 102 -16.65 -0.79 -3.45
C LEU A 102 -18.08 -1.25 -3.18
N ILE A 103 -18.25 -2.15 -2.21
CA ILE A 103 -19.56 -2.70 -1.83
C ILE A 103 -19.80 -2.48 -0.33
N ASN A 104 -19.05 -3.18 0.52
CA ASN A 104 -19.28 -3.21 1.98
C ASN A 104 -18.28 -2.41 2.81
N ILE A 105 -17.48 -1.56 2.18
CA ILE A 105 -16.58 -0.66 2.90
C ILE A 105 -16.67 0.73 2.29
N ALA A 106 -16.64 1.74 3.14
CA ALA A 106 -16.58 3.09 2.63
C ALA A 106 -15.14 3.56 2.40
N SER A 107 -14.98 4.51 1.48
CA SER A 107 -13.68 5.06 1.08
C SER A 107 -12.87 5.61 2.27
N TRP A 108 -13.54 6.22 3.25
CA TRP A 108 -12.91 6.76 4.46
C TRP A 108 -12.43 5.68 5.44
N GLU A 109 -13.17 4.58 5.58
CA GLU A 109 -12.80 3.42 6.41
C GLU A 109 -11.53 2.77 5.87
N ARG A 110 -11.51 2.54 4.55
CA ARG A 110 -10.33 2.02 3.85
C ARG A 110 -9.13 2.93 3.99
N TRP A 111 -9.33 4.25 3.88
CA TRP A 111 -8.26 5.21 4.06
C TRP A 111 -7.64 5.16 5.47
N LEU A 112 -8.47 5.09 6.53
CA LEU A 112 -7.98 4.96 7.90
C LEU A 112 -7.16 3.68 8.11
N LEU A 113 -7.56 2.58 7.47
CA LEU A 113 -6.78 1.32 7.51
C LEU A 113 -5.40 1.49 6.87
N PHE A 114 -5.30 2.14 5.71
CA PHE A 114 -4.01 2.40 5.06
C PHE A 114 -3.12 3.32 5.91
N VAL A 115 -3.68 4.36 6.52
CA VAL A 115 -2.92 5.24 7.42
C VAL A 115 -2.40 4.46 8.64
N ALA A 116 -3.22 3.58 9.22
CA ALA A 116 -2.80 2.70 10.31
C ALA A 116 -1.67 1.75 9.87
N GLU A 117 -1.79 1.17 8.68
CA GLU A 117 -0.76 0.33 8.08
C GLU A 117 0.56 1.09 7.88
N ALA A 118 0.50 2.33 7.40
CA ALA A 118 1.67 3.18 7.22
C ALA A 118 2.43 3.41 8.54
N VAL A 119 1.73 3.58 9.66
CA VAL A 119 2.35 3.70 10.99
C VAL A 119 3.08 2.42 11.39
N ILE A 120 2.45 1.26 11.18
CA ILE A 120 3.04 -0.07 11.47
C ILE A 120 4.29 -0.29 10.61
N ILE A 121 4.23 0.01 9.32
CA ILE A 121 5.35 -0.12 8.38
C ILE A 121 6.53 0.77 8.80
N TYR A 122 6.27 2.00 9.27
CA TYR A 122 7.33 2.86 9.79
C TYR A 122 7.98 2.31 11.05
N GLY A 123 7.17 1.75 11.97
CA GLY A 123 7.67 1.06 13.16
C GLY A 123 8.62 -0.08 12.79
N TYR A 124 8.22 -0.91 11.82
CA TYR A 124 9.05 -1.99 11.28
C TYR A 124 10.34 -1.44 10.67
N PHE A 125 10.26 -0.40 9.84
CA PHE A 125 11.46 0.24 9.28
C PHE A 125 12.41 0.74 10.36
N LYS A 126 11.91 1.37 11.43
CA LYS A 126 12.75 1.88 12.52
C LYS A 126 13.50 0.78 13.25
N TRP A 127 12.85 -0.35 13.48
CA TRP A 127 13.49 -1.55 14.02
C TRP A 127 14.55 -2.10 13.06
N GLN A 128 14.19 -2.26 11.79
CA GLN A 128 15.11 -2.77 10.76
C GLN A 128 16.33 -1.85 10.57
N ASP A 129 16.14 -0.53 10.60
CA ASP A 129 17.18 0.47 10.37
C ASP A 129 18.29 0.44 11.44
N GLN A 130 18.01 -0.11 12.62
CA GLN A 130 19.02 -0.32 13.66
C GLN A 130 20.09 -1.33 13.20
N ILE A 131 19.72 -2.31 12.40
CA ILE A 131 20.62 -3.36 11.88
C ILE A 131 21.62 -2.78 10.89
N TYR A 132 21.21 -1.76 10.11
CA TYR A 132 22.05 -1.12 9.09
C TYR A 132 22.91 0.03 9.63
N ARG A 133 22.73 0.41 10.91
CA ARG A 133 23.53 1.43 11.60
C ARG A 133 24.58 0.83 12.54
N ALA A 134 24.54 -0.47 12.79
CA ALA A 134 25.59 -1.24 13.45
C ALA A 134 26.74 -1.51 12.48
#